data_AF-A0A8T6V7M7-F1
#
_entry.id   AF-A0A8T6V7M7-F1
#
_cell.length_a   1.000
_cell.length_b   1.000
_cell.length_c   1.000
_cell.angle_alpha   90.00
_cell.angle_beta   90.00
_cell.angle_gamma   90.00
#
_symmetry.space_group_name_H-M   'P 1'
#
loop_
_entity.id
_entity.type
_entity.pdbx_description
1 polymer ?
#
loop_
_entity_poly.entity_id
_entity_poly.type
_entity_poly.pdbx_seq_one_letter_code
_entity_poly.pdbx_strand_id
1 'polypeptide(L)'
;MPEDSFKTLLKTFHSVFPHVSLWMAITHYNKHALIVGSLKPLRIDLDLFLKRFNQFAKEDLKIVNLDNPVFFLDSFKMNETGFAEWVDSAPLHTINHPVLEFSPRKVQPNIDRVRSYELLANSSMSLTPFITSLGTYKN
;
A
#
# COMPACT_ATOMS: atom_id res chain seq x y z
N MET A 1 -12.63 3.71 -5.76
CA MET A 1 -11.97 4.33 -6.93
C MET A 1 -12.05 3.32 -8.07
N PRO A 2 -12.29 3.73 -9.33
CA PRO A 2 -12.22 2.82 -10.47
C PRO A 2 -10.84 2.18 -10.63
N GLU A 3 -10.78 0.94 -11.11
CA GLU A 3 -9.54 0.18 -11.28
C GLU A 3 -8.52 0.96 -12.12
N ASP A 4 -8.92 1.48 -13.29
CA ASP A 4 -8.03 2.26 -14.17
C ASP A 4 -7.45 3.50 -13.49
N SER A 5 -8.20 4.11 -12.58
CA SER A 5 -7.74 5.28 -11.83
C SER A 5 -6.75 4.88 -10.75
N PHE A 6 -6.95 3.71 -10.13
CA PHE A 6 -5.97 3.15 -9.22
C PHE A 6 -4.65 2.80 -9.94
N LYS A 7 -4.73 2.21 -11.13
CA LYS A 7 -3.56 1.93 -11.99
C LYS A 7 -2.81 3.21 -12.36
N THR A 8 -3.54 4.22 -12.82
CA THR A 8 -3.00 5.55 -13.14
C THR A 8 -2.28 6.18 -11.94
N LEU A 9 -2.89 6.09 -10.75
CA LEU A 9 -2.31 6.62 -9.51
C LEU A 9 -0.97 5.94 -9.19
N LEU A 10 -0.93 4.61 -9.19
CA LEU A 10 0.29 3.85 -8.88
C LEU A 10 1.38 4.06 -9.94
N LYS A 11 1.02 4.07 -11.24
CA LYS A 11 1.97 4.38 -12.33
C LYS A 11 2.61 5.76 -12.14
N THR A 12 1.79 6.76 -11.82
CA THR A 12 2.25 8.13 -11.62
C THR A 12 3.15 8.26 -10.39
N PHE A 13 2.82 7.57 -9.31
CA PHE A 13 3.64 7.59 -8.11
C PHE A 13 4.99 6.89 -8.35
N HIS A 14 4.97 5.77 -9.06
CA HIS A 14 6.14 4.98 -9.40
C HIS A 14 7.05 5.65 -10.45
N SER A 15 6.52 6.53 -11.29
CA SER A 15 7.36 7.31 -12.22
C SER A 15 8.28 8.32 -11.52
N VAL A 16 7.99 8.65 -10.27
CA VAL A 16 8.81 9.54 -9.43
C VAL A 16 9.64 8.75 -8.42
N PHE A 17 9.04 7.72 -7.79
CA PHE A 17 9.71 6.91 -6.77
C PHE A 17 10.02 5.50 -7.30
N PRO A 18 11.30 5.09 -7.30
CA PRO A 18 11.69 3.76 -7.77
C PRO A 18 11.18 2.63 -6.86
N HIS A 19 10.90 2.92 -5.59
CA HIS A 19 10.29 1.97 -4.67
C HIS A 19 8.97 2.51 -4.13
N VAL A 20 7.94 1.69 -4.19
CA VAL A 20 6.59 2.07 -3.77
C VAL A 20 5.98 0.92 -3.00
N SER A 21 5.36 1.20 -1.87
CA SER A 21 4.61 0.20 -1.11
C SER A 21 3.18 0.66 -0.86
N LEU A 22 2.27 -0.30 -0.90
CA LEU A 22 0.85 -0.10 -0.68
C LEU A 22 0.42 -0.79 0.62
N TRP A 23 -0.29 -0.04 1.45
CA TRP A 23 -0.79 -0.46 2.75
C TRP A 23 -2.29 -0.18 2.84
N MET A 24 -3.04 -1.15 3.34
CA MET A 24 -4.48 -1.07 3.51
C MET A 24 -4.86 -1.82 4.77
N ALA A 25 -5.31 -1.08 5.78
CA ALA A 25 -5.74 -1.69 7.03
C ALA A 25 -7.00 -2.54 6.81
N ILE A 26 -7.02 -3.72 7.44
CA ILE A 26 -8.13 -4.68 7.35
C ILE A 26 -9.08 -4.63 8.56
N THR A 27 -8.78 -3.78 9.54
CA THR A 27 -9.41 -3.77 10.86
C THR A 27 -10.78 -3.10 10.90
N HIS A 28 -11.14 -2.41 9.82
CA HIS A 28 -12.42 -1.73 9.65
C HIS A 28 -12.73 -1.58 8.16
N TYR A 29 -13.98 -1.29 7.82
CA TYR A 29 -14.41 -1.03 6.45
C TYR A 29 -13.87 0.34 5.99
N ASN A 30 -12.57 0.43 5.73
CA ASN A 30 -11.93 1.66 5.29
C ASN A 30 -12.00 1.79 3.77
N LYS A 31 -12.04 3.04 3.31
CA LYS A 31 -11.94 3.40 1.90
C LYS A 31 -10.55 3.98 1.59
N HIS A 32 -9.57 3.68 2.44
CA HIS A 32 -8.28 4.36 2.45
C HIS A 32 -7.15 3.36 2.28
N ALA A 33 -6.28 3.66 1.32
CA ALA A 33 -4.99 3.02 1.17
C ALA A 33 -3.91 4.06 1.40
N LEU A 34 -2.80 3.65 2.02
CA LEU A 34 -1.59 4.43 2.13
C LEU A 34 -0.60 3.97 1.06
N ILE A 35 -0.07 4.92 0.30
CA ILE A 35 1.00 4.69 -0.67
C ILE A 35 2.25 5.38 -0.14
N VAL A 36 3.34 4.63 -0.04
CA VAL A 36 4.62 5.15 0.46
C VAL A 36 5.65 5.01 -0.66
N GLY A 37 6.24 6.14 -1.06
CA GLY A 37 7.27 6.22 -2.10
C GLY A 37 8.63 6.48 -1.48
N SER A 38 9.66 5.83 -2.00
CA SER A 38 11.02 5.88 -1.46
C SER A 38 12.06 5.77 -2.56
N LEU A 39 13.21 6.42 -2.33
CA LEU A 39 14.42 6.25 -3.16
C LEU A 39 15.23 5.00 -2.77
N LYS A 40 14.88 4.36 -1.66
CA LYS A 40 15.52 3.13 -1.16
C LYS A 40 14.50 1.99 -1.05
N PRO A 41 14.91 0.74 -1.24
CA PRO A 41 14.03 -0.42 -1.07
C PRO A 41 13.40 -0.45 0.33
N LEU A 42 12.20 -1.01 0.41
CA LEU A 42 11.54 -1.27 1.70
C LEU A 42 12.40 -2.25 2.52
N ARG A 43 12.78 -1.83 3.72
CA ARG A 43 13.49 -2.67 4.69
C ARG A 43 12.94 -2.38 6.08
N ILE A 44 12.53 -3.43 6.77
CA ILE A 44 11.98 -3.36 8.13
C ILE A 44 12.95 -4.08 9.06
N ASP A 45 13.62 -3.28 9.88
CA ASP A 45 14.27 -3.79 11.10
C ASP A 45 13.15 -3.98 12.14
N LEU A 46 12.88 -5.23 12.50
CA LEU A 46 11.73 -5.58 13.33
C LEU A 46 11.90 -5.04 14.75
N ASP A 47 13.10 -5.08 15.31
CA ASP A 47 13.35 -4.64 16.67
C ASP A 47 13.22 -3.11 16.77
N LEU A 48 13.80 -2.40 15.80
CA LEU A 48 13.64 -0.96 15.69
C LEU A 48 12.18 -0.56 15.42
N PHE A 49 11.48 -1.31 14.56
CA PHE A 49 10.06 -1.10 14.29
C PHE A 49 9.23 -1.26 15.56
N LEU A 50 9.36 -2.38 16.28
CA LEU A 50 8.60 -2.64 17.51
C LEU A 50 8.87 -1.57 18.58
N LYS A 51 10.14 -1.15 18.73
CA LYS A 51 10.50 -0.07 19.64
C LYS A 51 9.78 1.24 19.27
N ARG A 52 9.85 1.65 18.00
CA ARG A 52 9.22 2.90 17.53
C ARG A 52 7.70 2.83 17.56
N PHE A 53 7.13 1.69 17.20
CA PHE A 53 5.68 1.48 17.20
C PHE A 53 5.13 1.66 18.62
N ASN A 54 5.73 1.01 19.62
CA ASN A 54 5.30 1.14 21.01
C ASN A 54 5.49 2.56 21.56
N GLN A 55 6.54 3.26 21.14
CA GLN A 55 6.84 4.60 21.63
C GLN A 55 5.95 5.69 21.00
N PHE A 56 5.65 5.58 19.70
CA PHE A 56 5.08 6.69 18.92
C PHE A 56 3.73 6.41 18.28
N ALA A 57 3.39 5.15 17.99
CA ALA A 57 2.22 4.83 17.15
C ALA A 57 1.11 4.10 17.89
N LYS A 58 1.44 3.30 18.91
CA LYS A 58 0.50 2.38 19.55
C LYS A 58 -0.77 3.06 20.07
N GLU A 59 -0.63 4.13 20.85
CA GLU A 59 -1.80 4.80 21.45
C GLU A 59 -2.66 5.48 20.37
N ASP A 60 -2.04 6.18 19.43
CA ASP A 60 -2.73 6.87 18.34
C ASP A 60 -3.50 5.89 17.42
N LEU A 61 -2.92 4.72 17.16
CA LEU A 61 -3.52 3.70 16.28
C LEU A 61 -4.64 2.89 16.94
N LYS A 62 -4.85 3.03 18.25
CA LYS A 62 -5.90 2.33 18.99
C LYS A 62 -7.30 2.70 18.50
N ILE A 63 -7.52 3.96 18.10
CA ILE A 63 -8.83 4.44 17.60
C ILE A 63 -9.28 3.72 16.31
N VAL A 64 -8.34 3.14 15.56
CA VAL A 64 -8.60 2.38 14.33
C VAL A 64 -8.28 0.89 14.47
N ASN A 65 -8.16 0.40 15.71
CA ASN A 65 -7.84 -0.99 16.04
C ASN A 65 -6.52 -1.51 15.40
N LEU A 66 -5.53 -0.63 15.23
CA LEU A 66 -4.19 -0.96 14.69
C LEU A 66 -3.09 -0.80 15.75
N ASP A 67 -3.44 -0.82 17.04
CA ASP A 67 -2.49 -0.75 18.17
C ASP A 67 -1.71 -2.07 18.39
N ASN A 68 -2.01 -3.11 17.62
CA ASN A 68 -1.18 -4.31 17.53
C ASN A 68 -0.18 -4.18 16.37
N PRO A 69 1.15 -4.27 16.61
CA PRO A 69 2.16 -4.13 15.57
C PRO A 69 2.05 -5.19 14.47
N VAL A 70 1.56 -6.39 14.78
CA VAL A 70 1.35 -7.45 13.78
C VAL A 70 0.20 -7.07 12.84
N PHE A 71 -0.91 -6.54 13.36
CA PHE A 71 -2.02 -6.08 12.53
C PHE A 71 -1.63 -4.86 11.67
N PHE A 72 -0.75 -4.00 12.18
CA PHE A 72 -0.16 -2.94 11.36
C PHE A 72 0.66 -3.52 10.20
N LEU A 73 1.55 -4.48 10.47
CA LEU A 73 2.37 -5.08 9.42
C LEU A 73 1.53 -5.87 8.40
N ASP A 74 0.44 -6.52 8.83
CA ASP A 74 -0.52 -7.22 7.97
C ASP A 74 -1.34 -6.29 7.06
N SER A 75 -1.31 -4.97 7.34
CA SER A 75 -1.87 -3.99 6.42
C SER A 75 -1.08 -3.86 5.12
N PHE A 76 0.17 -4.33 5.07
CA PHE A 76 0.92 -4.38 3.81
C PHE A 76 0.18 -5.21 2.76
N LYS A 77 0.16 -4.71 1.52
CA LYS A 77 -0.43 -5.43 0.39
C LYS A 77 0.61 -5.80 -0.64
N MET A 78 1.39 -4.84 -1.11
CA MET A 78 2.40 -5.09 -2.15
C MET A 78 3.44 -3.97 -2.23
N ASN A 79 4.55 -4.26 -2.90
CA ASN A 79 5.52 -3.28 -3.36
C ASN A 79 5.38 -3.02 -4.88
N GLU A 80 6.31 -2.26 -5.45
CA GLU A 80 6.37 -1.94 -6.88
C GLU A 80 6.33 -3.16 -7.79
N THR A 81 6.98 -4.26 -7.39
CA THR A 81 7.00 -5.49 -8.20
C THR A 81 5.62 -6.16 -8.28
N GLY A 82 4.76 -5.97 -7.28
CA GLY A 82 3.41 -6.53 -7.27
C GLY A 82 2.45 -5.83 -8.22
N PHE A 83 2.76 -4.60 -8.65
CA PHE A 83 1.89 -3.83 -9.54
C PHE A 83 2.50 -3.45 -10.89
N ALA A 84 3.82 -3.58 -11.07
CA ALA A 84 4.54 -3.10 -12.25
C ALA A 84 3.90 -3.52 -13.58
N GLU A 85 3.51 -4.79 -13.72
CA GLU A 85 2.96 -5.32 -14.98
C GLU A 85 1.61 -4.70 -15.35
N TRP A 86 0.68 -4.63 -14.40
CA TRP A 86 -0.68 -4.20 -14.69
C TRP A 86 -0.88 -2.68 -14.65
N VAL A 87 0.12 -1.91 -14.18
CA VAL A 87 0.12 -0.45 -14.31
C VAL A 87 0.80 0.04 -15.60
N ASP A 88 1.60 -0.79 -16.29
CA ASP A 88 2.44 -0.34 -17.40
C ASP A 88 1.63 0.31 -18.54
N SER A 89 0.44 -0.19 -18.83
CA SER A 89 -0.45 0.36 -19.86
C SER A 89 -1.27 1.58 -19.42
N ALA A 90 -1.27 1.94 -18.12
CA ALA A 90 -2.04 3.07 -17.62
C ALA A 90 -1.47 4.42 -18.09
N PRO A 91 -2.28 5.48 -18.22
CA PRO A 91 -1.76 6.82 -18.46
C PRO A 91 -1.02 7.34 -17.22
N LEU A 92 -0.16 8.35 -17.42
CA LEU A 92 0.36 9.15 -16.30
C LEU A 92 -0.60 10.31 -16.02
N HIS A 93 -0.84 10.55 -14.73
CA HIS A 93 -1.52 11.75 -14.27
C HIS A 93 -0.49 12.89 -14.17
N THR A 94 -0.71 13.96 -14.93
CA THR A 94 0.15 15.14 -14.94
C THR A 94 -0.70 16.41 -14.93
N ILE A 95 -0.09 17.56 -14.66
CA ILE A 95 -0.80 18.85 -14.72
C ILE A 95 -1.41 19.13 -16.10
N ASN A 96 -0.74 18.69 -17.17
CA ASN A 96 -1.20 18.86 -18.55
C ASN A 96 -2.21 17.78 -18.97
N HIS A 97 -2.28 16.67 -18.22
CA HIS A 97 -3.18 15.56 -18.47
C HIS A 97 -3.74 15.01 -17.15
N PRO A 98 -4.66 15.74 -16.49
CA PRO A 98 -5.09 15.43 -15.12
C PRO A 98 -6.18 14.35 -15.10
N VAL A 99 -5.87 13.14 -15.62
CA VAL A 99 -6.84 12.03 -15.80
C VAL A 99 -7.65 11.70 -14.55
N LEU A 100 -6.99 11.71 -13.37
CA LEU A 100 -7.63 11.37 -12.09
C LEU A 100 -8.71 12.37 -11.67
N GLU A 101 -8.57 13.66 -11.98
CA GLU A 101 -9.58 14.68 -11.64
C GLU A 101 -10.92 14.45 -12.35
N PHE A 102 -10.87 13.83 -13.54
CA PHE A 102 -12.05 13.54 -14.35
C PHE A 102 -12.55 12.10 -14.22
N SER A 103 -11.85 11.26 -13.45
CA SER A 103 -12.24 9.87 -13.15
C SER A 103 -13.63 9.70 -12.52
N PRO A 104 -14.10 10.57 -11.60
CA PRO A 104 -15.40 10.39 -10.94
C PRO A 104 -16.59 10.26 -11.90
N ARG A 105 -16.47 10.78 -13.13
CA ARG A 105 -17.51 10.67 -14.17
C ARG A 105 -17.68 9.24 -14.72
N LYS A 106 -16.73 8.34 -14.46
CA LYS A 106 -16.71 6.95 -14.96
C LYS A 106 -17.08 5.93 -13.87
N VAL A 107 -17.42 6.38 -12.66
CA VAL A 107 -17.58 5.50 -11.50
C VAL A 107 -18.86 4.68 -11.61
N GLN A 108 -18.73 3.36 -11.53
CA GLN A 108 -19.78 2.40 -11.25
C GLN A 108 -19.57 1.84 -9.83
N PRO A 109 -20.19 2.42 -8.78
CA PRO A 109 -19.73 2.31 -7.40
C PRO A 109 -19.50 0.89 -6.88
N ASN A 110 -20.39 -0.05 -7.23
CA ASN A 110 -20.31 -1.44 -6.74
C ASN A 110 -19.36 -2.31 -7.59
N ILE A 111 -19.30 -2.07 -8.90
CA ILE A 111 -18.49 -2.87 -9.83
C ILE A 111 -17.01 -2.49 -9.70
N ASP A 112 -16.73 -1.19 -9.74
CA ASP A 112 -15.37 -0.64 -9.64
C ASP A 112 -14.69 -0.97 -8.32
N ARG A 113 -15.50 -1.00 -7.25
CA ARG A 113 -15.03 -1.39 -5.92
C ARG A 113 -14.56 -2.85 -5.97
N VAL A 114 -15.42 -3.76 -6.39
CA VAL A 114 -15.10 -5.21 -6.44
C VAL A 114 -13.84 -5.46 -7.25
N ARG A 115 -13.74 -4.90 -8.47
CA ARG A 115 -12.57 -5.07 -9.33
C ARG A 115 -11.27 -4.57 -8.71
N SER A 116 -11.31 -3.41 -8.05
CA SER A 116 -10.12 -2.88 -7.39
C SER A 116 -9.68 -3.75 -6.21
N TYR A 117 -10.62 -4.26 -5.40
CA TYR A 117 -10.30 -5.18 -4.32
C TYR A 117 -9.81 -6.55 -4.83
N GLU A 118 -10.38 -7.06 -5.92
CA GLU A 118 -9.92 -8.31 -6.56
C GLU A 118 -8.49 -8.17 -7.09
N LEU A 119 -8.18 -7.07 -7.79
CA LEU A 119 -6.84 -6.77 -8.27
C LEU A 119 -5.84 -6.72 -7.10
N LEU A 120 -6.22 -6.07 -6.00
CA LEU A 120 -5.40 -5.98 -4.79
C LEU A 120 -5.19 -7.34 -4.13
N ALA A 121 -6.25 -8.13 -3.97
CA ALA A 121 -6.18 -9.46 -3.37
C ALA A 121 -5.27 -10.39 -4.20
N ASN A 122 -5.41 -10.38 -5.53
CA ASN A 122 -4.63 -11.21 -6.44
C ASN A 122 -3.15 -10.80 -6.53
N SER A 123 -2.85 -9.53 -6.25
CA SER A 123 -1.48 -9.00 -6.29
C SER A 123 -0.85 -8.89 -4.89
N SER A 124 -1.56 -9.33 -3.84
CA SER A 124 -1.07 -9.23 -2.47
C SER A 124 0.11 -10.18 -2.23
N MET A 125 1.09 -9.71 -1.48
CA MET A 125 2.31 -10.47 -1.17
C MET A 125 2.67 -10.36 0.31
N SER A 126 3.45 -11.33 0.78
CA SER A 126 3.95 -11.36 2.15
C SER A 126 4.96 -10.23 2.40
N LEU A 127 4.88 -9.61 3.57
CA LEU A 127 5.88 -8.63 4.02
C LEU A 127 7.19 -9.29 4.50
N THR A 128 7.18 -10.59 4.78
CA THR A 128 8.31 -11.33 5.36
C THR A 128 9.65 -11.12 4.64
N PRO A 129 9.73 -11.06 3.28
CA PRO A 129 10.98 -10.80 2.58
C PRO A 129 11.64 -9.45 2.91
N PHE A 130 10.88 -8.49 3.43
CA PHE A 130 11.39 -7.15 3.77
C PHE A 130 11.84 -7.03 5.24
N ILE A 131 11.66 -8.08 6.05
CA ILE A 131 12.03 -8.10 7.48
C ILE A 131 13.47 -8.60 7.63
N THR A 132 14.32 -7.87 8.35
CA THR A 132 15.77 -8.16 8.43
C THR A 132 16.28 -8.60 9.81
N SER A 133 15.54 -8.39 10.90
CA SER A 133 15.91 -8.85 12.24
C SER A 133 14.86 -9.80 12.81
N LEU A 134 14.85 -11.05 12.34
CA LEU A 134 14.27 -12.15 13.11
C LEU A 134 15.42 -12.68 13.96
N GLY A 135 15.50 -12.24 15.21
CA GLY A 135 16.61 -12.58 16.10
C GLY A 135 17.04 -14.04 15.95
N THR A 136 18.34 -14.22 15.71
CA THR A 136 19.07 -15.48 15.90
C THR A 136 18.73 -16.06 17.27
N TYR A 137 17.72 -16.92 17.33
CA TYR A 137 17.62 -17.95 18.36
C TYR A 137 18.58 -19.07 17.95
N LYS A 138 19.88 -18.83 18.14
CA LYS A 138 20.81 -19.93 18.34
C LYS A 138 20.64 -20.37 19.81
N ASN A 139 20.05 -21.56 19.97
CA ASN A 139 20.13 -22.34 21.19
C ASN A 139 21.57 -22.49 21.68
#